data_AF-A0A9C8WTN1-F1
#
_entry.id   AF-A0A9C8WTN1-F1
#
_cell.length_a   1.000
_cell.length_b   1.000
_cell.length_c   1.000
_cell.angle_alpha   90.00
_cell.angle_beta   90.00
_cell.angle_gamma   90.00
#
_symmetry.space_group_name_H-M   'P 1'
#
loop_
_entity.id
_entity.type
_entity.pdbx_description
1 polymer ?
#
loop_
_entity_poly.entity_id
_entity_poly.type
_entity_poly.pdbx_seq_one_letter_code
_entity_poly.pdbx_strand_id
1 'polypeptide(L)'
;MKKLILATIACAFIAGPALADDFTTEQAKTLGDIIVKMDKAKENPAMLDILTSKRNCVEAATNIEGLQECIAKFPTQPTETTAKN
;
A
#
# COMPACT_ATOMS: atom_id res chain seq x y z
N MET A 1 -24.04 44.83 -11.89
CA MET A 1 -25.39 44.22 -11.81
C MET A 1 -25.31 42.98 -10.92
N LYS A 2 -26.24 42.85 -9.95
CA LYS A 2 -26.69 41.67 -9.19
C LYS A 2 -25.65 40.54 -8.97
N LYS A 3 -24.96 40.44 -7.83
CA LYS A 3 -25.40 39.80 -6.57
C LYS A 3 -26.21 38.52 -6.74
N LEU A 4 -25.64 37.42 -6.20
CA LEU A 4 -26.27 36.26 -5.55
C LEU A 4 -27.21 35.47 -6.49
N ILE A 5 -27.05 34.16 -6.66
CA ILE A 5 -27.32 33.10 -5.68
C ILE A 5 -26.79 31.82 -6.36
N LEU A 6 -26.12 30.93 -5.64
CA LEU A 6 -26.47 29.51 -5.69
C LEU A 6 -25.84 28.81 -4.48
N ALA A 7 -26.72 28.47 -3.55
CA ALA A 7 -26.64 27.48 -2.50
C ALA A 7 -25.24 26.95 -2.16
N THR A 8 -24.81 27.29 -0.94
CA THR A 8 -24.09 26.39 -0.05
C THR A 8 -24.60 24.97 -0.25
N ILE A 9 -23.87 24.20 -1.06
CA ILE A 9 -23.87 22.75 -0.94
C ILE A 9 -23.18 22.55 0.40
N ALA A 10 -24.00 22.54 1.46
CA ALA A 10 -23.71 21.73 2.61
C ALA A 10 -23.53 20.34 2.01
N CYS A 11 -22.28 19.99 1.70
CA CYS A 11 -21.90 18.61 1.59
C CYS A 11 -22.22 18.06 2.97
N ALA A 12 -23.43 17.53 3.11
CA ALA A 12 -23.72 16.46 4.02
C ALA A 12 -22.80 15.31 3.60
N PHE A 13 -21.50 15.47 3.89
CA PHE A 13 -20.61 14.37 4.17
C PHE A 13 -21.19 13.76 5.44
N ILE A 14 -22.20 12.93 5.25
CA ILE A 14 -22.33 11.77 6.10
C ILE A 14 -21.05 11.00 5.78
N ALA A 15 -20.01 11.29 6.55
CA ALA A 15 -18.73 10.62 6.47
C ALA A 15 -18.95 9.18 6.94
N GLY A 16 -19.49 8.37 6.03
CA GLY A 16 -19.41 6.91 6.07
C GLY A 16 -18.00 6.46 5.67
N PRO A 17 -17.69 5.16 5.81
CA PRO A 17 -16.37 4.59 6.11
C PRO A 17 -15.37 4.55 4.93
N ALA A 18 -15.32 5.58 4.08
CA ALA A 18 -14.45 5.62 2.91
C ALA A 18 -12.96 5.43 3.25
N LEU A 19 -12.50 5.94 4.39
CA LEU A 19 -11.09 5.83 4.80
C LEU A 19 -10.67 4.40 5.20
N ALA A 20 -11.60 3.55 5.63
CA ALA A 20 -11.30 2.15 5.97
C ALA A 20 -11.24 1.25 4.71
N ASP A 21 -12.01 1.60 3.68
CA ASP A 21 -12.05 0.90 2.40
C ASP A 21 -10.73 1.06 1.62
N ASP A 22 -10.18 2.27 1.62
CA ASP A 22 -8.91 2.56 0.96
C ASP A 22 -7.72 1.81 1.60
N PHE A 23 -7.66 1.75 2.93
CA PHE A 23 -6.60 1.03 3.64
C PHE A 23 -6.66 -0.48 3.38
N THR A 24 -7.84 -1.09 3.55
CA THR A 24 -8.01 -2.54 3.38
C THR A 24 -7.75 -2.97 1.93
N THR A 25 -8.17 -2.15 0.96
CA THR A 25 -7.88 -2.38 -0.47
C THR A 25 -6.39 -2.34 -0.76
N GLU A 26 -5.67 -1.32 -0.30
CA GLU A 26 -4.23 -1.20 -0.55
C GLU A 26 -3.42 -2.27 0.22
N GLN A 27 -3.84 -2.64 1.43
CA GLN A 27 -3.25 -3.75 2.18
C GLN A 27 -3.42 -5.07 1.42
N ALA A 28 -4.63 -5.39 0.96
CA ALA A 28 -4.93 -6.62 0.24
C ALA A 28 -4.14 -6.72 -1.08
N LYS A 29 -4.06 -5.63 -1.84
CA LYS A 29 -3.25 -5.54 -3.06
C LYS A 29 -1.77 -5.79 -2.77
N THR A 30 -1.22 -5.14 -1.75
CA THR A 30 0.18 -5.30 -1.35
C THR A 30 0.49 -6.73 -0.91
N LEU A 31 -0.40 -7.37 -0.15
CA LEU A 31 -0.27 -8.78 0.24
C LEU A 31 -0.30 -9.71 -0.97
N GLY A 32 -1.21 -9.48 -1.92
CA GLY A 32 -1.26 -10.21 -3.18
C GLY A 32 0.07 -10.16 -3.95
N ASP A 33 0.65 -8.97 -4.09
CA ASP A 33 1.95 -8.79 -4.75
C ASP A 33 3.09 -9.53 -4.04
N ILE A 34 3.09 -9.54 -2.70
CA ILE A 34 4.09 -10.26 -1.90
C ILE A 34 3.95 -11.77 -2.12
N ILE A 35 2.74 -12.31 -2.11
CA ILE A 35 2.49 -13.75 -2.34
C ILE A 35 2.99 -14.17 -3.73
N VAL A 36 2.71 -13.38 -4.77
CA VAL A 36 3.22 -13.64 -6.13
C VAL A 36 4.76 -13.61 -6.17
N LYS A 37 5.40 -12.70 -5.44
CA LYS A 37 6.87 -12.65 -5.35
C LYS A 37 7.43 -13.84 -4.57
N MET A 38 6.76 -14.29 -3.51
CA MET A 38 7.15 -15.50 -2.77
C MET A 38 7.07 -16.73 -3.67
N ASP A 39 6.01 -16.82 -4.49
CA ASP A 39 5.85 -17.92 -5.44
C ASP A 39 6.98 -17.97 -6.48
N LYS A 40 7.44 -16.80 -6.95
CA LYS A 40 8.58 -16.67 -7.86
C LYS A 40 9.95 -16.87 -7.18
N ALA A 41 10.02 -16.68 -5.87
CA ALA A 41 11.26 -16.75 -5.10
C ALA A 41 11.47 -18.11 -4.41
N LYS A 42 10.72 -19.15 -4.77
CA LYS A 42 10.75 -20.50 -4.15
C LYS A 42 12.15 -21.10 -4.00
N GLU A 43 13.07 -20.79 -4.92
CA GLU A 43 14.44 -21.31 -4.91
C GLU A 43 15.45 -20.37 -4.24
N ASN A 44 15.01 -19.22 -3.71
CA ASN A 44 15.85 -18.24 -3.02
C ASN A 44 15.37 -18.03 -1.57
N PRO A 45 15.89 -18.82 -0.61
CA PRO A 45 15.46 -18.76 0.79
C PRO A 45 15.68 -17.38 1.43
N ALA A 46 16.76 -16.68 1.06
CA ALA A 46 17.01 -15.33 1.57
C ALA A 46 15.94 -14.32 1.09
N MET A 47 15.46 -14.44 -0.16
CA MET A 47 14.34 -13.63 -0.63
C MET A 47 13.02 -14.04 0.05
N LEU A 48 12.78 -15.34 0.27
CA LEU A 48 11.59 -15.81 0.99
C LEU A 48 11.50 -15.25 2.42
N ASP A 49 12.62 -15.18 3.14
CA ASP A 49 12.67 -14.62 4.49
C ASP A 49 12.35 -13.11 4.50
N ILE A 50 12.90 -12.37 3.53
CA ILE A 50 12.62 -10.94 3.36
C ILE A 50 11.14 -10.72 3.02
N LEU A 51 10.59 -11.50 2.08
CA LEU A 51 9.19 -11.38 1.67
C LEU A 51 8.22 -11.81 2.78
N THR A 52 8.58 -12.81 3.58
CA THR A 52 7.82 -13.23 4.76
C THR A 52 7.80 -12.13 5.82
N SER A 53 8.95 -11.51 6.09
CA SER A 53 9.05 -10.38 7.01
C SER A 53 8.21 -9.18 6.53
N LYS A 54 8.24 -8.92 5.21
CA LYS A 54 7.40 -7.89 4.59
C LYS A 54 5.91 -8.20 4.72
N ARG A 55 5.48 -9.43 4.44
CA ARG A 55 4.10 -9.88 4.59
C ARG A 55 3.61 -9.65 6.02
N ASN A 56 4.37 -10.11 7.01
CA ASN A 56 4.01 -9.99 8.43
C ASN A 56 3.89 -8.51 8.86
N CYS A 57 4.76 -7.62 8.35
CA CYS A 57 4.65 -6.19 8.62
C CYS A 57 3.35 -5.60 8.03
N VAL A 58 3.06 -5.93 6.77
CA VAL A 58 1.86 -5.45 6.07
C VAL A 58 0.58 -5.98 6.74
N GLU A 59 0.56 -7.24 7.20
CA GLU A 59 -0.55 -7.83 7.96
C GLU A 59 -0.76 -7.14 9.32
N ALA A 60 0.33 -6.70 9.96
CA ALA A 60 0.28 -6.00 11.25
C ALA A 60 -0.05 -4.50 11.13
N ALA A 61 0.01 -3.92 9.92
CA ALA A 61 -0.37 -2.53 9.70
C ALA A 61 -1.88 -2.36 9.98
N THR A 62 -2.24 -1.23 10.59
CA THR A 62 -3.65 -0.90 10.91
C THR A 62 -4.12 0.40 10.23
N ASN A 63 -3.24 1.05 9.46
CA ASN A 63 -3.51 2.29 8.74
C ASN A 63 -2.53 2.47 7.56
N ILE A 64 -2.80 3.46 6.70
CA ILE A 64 -2.03 3.71 5.47
C ILE A 64 -0.57 4.12 5.77
N GLU A 65 -0.33 4.91 6.81
CA GLU A 65 1.02 5.33 7.20
C GLU A 65 1.88 4.12 7.58
N GLY A 66 1.35 3.22 8.41
CA GLY A 66 2.01 1.97 8.78
C GLY A 66 2.24 1.04 7.59
N LEU A 67 1.29 0.98 6.64
CA LEU A 67 1.45 0.23 5.39
C LEU A 67 2.62 0.78 4.56
N GLN A 68 2.70 2.10 4.40
CA GLN A 68 3.79 2.75 3.64
C GLN A 68 5.15 2.55 4.32
N GLU A 69 5.22 2.65 5.65
CA GLU A 69 6.43 2.32 6.40
C GLU A 69 6.87 0.88 6.18
N CYS A 70 5.94 -0.08 6.22
CA CYS A 70 6.24 -1.48 5.92
C CYS A 70 6.77 -1.66 4.49
N ILE A 71 6.18 -1.00 3.50
CA ILE A 71 6.65 -1.09 2.11
C ILE A 71 8.06 -0.51 1.96
N ALA A 72 8.35 0.62 2.61
CA ALA A 72 9.64 1.29 2.56
C ALA A 72 10.75 0.53 3.32
N LYS A 73 10.41 -0.13 4.44
CA LYS A 73 11.36 -0.93 5.26
C LYS A 73 11.92 -2.14 4.51
N PHE A 74 11.16 -2.70 3.58
CA PHE A 74 11.54 -3.87 2.80
C PHE A 74 11.65 -3.51 1.33
N PRO A 75 12.81 -3.01 0.87
CA PRO A 75 13.02 -2.74 -0.55
C PRO A 75 12.75 -4.02 -1.34
N THR A 76 11.89 -3.91 -2.36
CA THR A 76 11.72 -4.94 -3.38
C THR A 76 13.07 -5.09 -4.10
N GLN A 77 13.75 -6.23 -3.99
CA GLN A 77 15.04 -6.49 -4.67
C GLN A 77 15.05 -6.14 -6.17
N PRO A 78 16.22 -6.10 -6.84
CA PRO A 78 17.53 -5.56 -6.46
C PRO A 78 17.66 -4.13 -7.01
N THR A 79 18.69 -3.37 -6.62
CA THR A 79 19.20 -2.35 -7.55
C THR A 79 19.50 -3.08 -8.85
N GLU A 80 18.78 -2.75 -9.92
CA GLU A 80 19.37 -2.80 -11.25
C GLU A 80 20.72 -2.11 -11.09
N THR A 81 21.80 -2.89 -11.11
CA THR A 81 23.11 -2.34 -11.42
C THR A 81 22.89 -1.63 -12.73
N THR A 82 22.81 -0.31 -12.66
CA THR A 82 22.91 0.58 -13.78
C THR A 82 24.05 0.04 -14.63
N ALA A 83 23.70 -0.54 -15.78
CA ALA A 83 24.63 -0.75 -16.86
C ALA A 83 25.13 0.65 -17.23
N LYS A 84 26.24 1.07 -16.64
CA LYS A 84 27.09 2.10 -17.24
C LYS A 84 27.86 1.40 -18.36
N ASN A 85 27.28 1.47 -19.55
CA ASN A 85 28.05 1.47 -20.79
C ASN A 85 28.45 2.91 -21.08
#